data_AF-A0AAU6BFH4-F1
#
_entry.id   AF-A0AAU6BFH4-F1
#
_cell.length_a   1.000
_cell.length_b   1.000
_cell.length_c   1.000
_cell.angle_alpha   90.00
_cell.angle_beta   90.00
_cell.angle_gamma   90.00
#
_symmetry.space_group_name_H-M   'P 1'
#
loop_
_entity.id
_entity.type
_entity.pdbx_description
1 polymer ?
#
loop_
_entity_poly.entity_id
_entity_poly.type
_entity_poly.pdbx_seq_one_letter_code
_entity_poly.pdbx_strand_id
1 'polypeptide(L)'
;MSPLDISLADLIARLDEELPESDELARISEARLRAQTLSDLGDQLIDHYVSKAKQVGASWTEIGDAIGVSKQAAQQRHAPGPFERYTNLNRHSIVLAQEAARTHKHDSIGTEHLLLGLLGEPKGLAYEVLVAKTESEQRVRDAIEEALPPAGEKALRGHIAFRPEAKEAIGQARRAAADLGHDWVGTEHTLLGLIRVEESPAARILRDLGFTPDELRETVRTEIATRLAARGDQ
;
A
#
# COMPACT_ATOMS: atom_id res chain seq x y z
N MET A 1 -18.08 -25.08 17.10
CA MET A 1 -18.27 -23.84 16.32
C MET A 1 -19.18 -24.19 15.16
N SER A 2 -20.22 -23.41 14.94
CA SER A 2 -20.96 -23.52 13.67
C SER A 2 -19.97 -23.18 12.54
N PRO A 3 -20.04 -23.86 11.38
CA PRO A 3 -19.30 -23.46 10.19
C PRO A 3 -19.58 -21.98 9.87
N LEU A 4 -18.66 -21.32 9.19
CA LEU A 4 -18.95 -20.03 8.56
C LEU A 4 -20.24 -20.17 7.74
N ASP A 5 -21.12 -19.17 7.81
CA ASP A 5 -22.36 -19.11 7.04
C ASP A 5 -22.08 -18.71 5.58
N ILE A 6 -21.16 -19.44 4.95
CA ILE A 6 -20.70 -19.27 3.57
C ILE A 6 -20.53 -20.67 3.01
N SER A 7 -21.34 -21.03 2.01
CA SER A 7 -21.19 -22.29 1.29
C SER A 7 -20.59 -22.10 -0.11
N LEU A 8 -20.05 -23.17 -0.68
CA LEU A 8 -19.61 -23.18 -2.08
C LEU A 8 -20.78 -22.85 -3.03
N ALA A 9 -22.00 -23.29 -2.69
CA ALA A 9 -23.18 -23.00 -3.49
C ALA A 9 -23.48 -21.49 -3.52
N ASP A 10 -23.34 -20.79 -2.38
CA ASP A 10 -23.55 -19.34 -2.30
C ASP A 10 -22.48 -18.59 -3.11
N LEU A 11 -21.22 -19.03 -3.04
CA LEU A 11 -20.12 -18.42 -3.79
C LEU A 11 -20.29 -18.60 -5.31
N ILE A 12 -20.74 -19.77 -5.76
CA ILE A 12 -21.02 -20.03 -7.17
C ILE A 12 -22.22 -19.20 -7.64
N ALA A 13 -23.35 -19.26 -6.92
CA ALA A 13 -24.57 -18.53 -7.29
C ALA A 13 -24.29 -17.03 -7.44
N ARG A 14 -23.51 -16.46 -6.52
CA ARG A 14 -23.15 -15.05 -6.56
C ARG A 14 -22.20 -14.69 -7.71
N LEU A 15 -21.29 -15.58 -8.07
CA LEU A 15 -20.42 -15.38 -9.24
C LEU A 15 -21.21 -15.47 -10.55
N ASP A 16 -22.17 -16.38 -10.64
CA ASP A 16 -23.05 -16.52 -11.80
C ASP A 16 -23.99 -15.31 -11.96
N GLU A 17 -24.53 -14.78 -10.85
CA GLU A 17 -25.34 -13.55 -10.85
C GLU A 17 -24.54 -12.32 -11.29
N GLU A 18 -23.28 -12.21 -10.88
CA GLU A 18 -22.42 -11.07 -11.19
C GLU A 18 -21.81 -11.16 -12.61
N LEU A 19 -21.74 -12.36 -13.19
CA LEU A 19 -21.18 -12.64 -14.52
C LEU A 19 -22.14 -13.44 -15.43
N PRO A 20 -23.34 -12.93 -15.75
CA PRO A 20 -24.37 -13.69 -16.46
C PRO A 20 -23.97 -14.07 -17.90
N GLU A 21 -23.26 -13.18 -18.60
CA GLU A 21 -22.89 -13.32 -20.02
C GLU A 21 -21.42 -13.71 -20.23
N SER A 22 -20.67 -14.02 -19.16
CA SER A 22 -19.24 -14.35 -19.26
C SER A 22 -19.01 -15.81 -19.67
N ASP A 23 -17.92 -16.06 -20.40
CA ASP A 23 -17.45 -17.42 -20.68
C ASP A 23 -16.84 -18.09 -19.44
N GLU A 24 -16.58 -19.41 -19.53
CA GLU A 24 -16.03 -20.17 -18.41
C GLU A 24 -14.61 -19.75 -18.02
N LEU A 25 -13.81 -19.23 -18.96
CA LEU A 25 -12.44 -18.79 -18.68
C LEU A 25 -12.41 -17.49 -17.86
N ALA A 26 -13.31 -16.56 -18.15
CA ALA A 26 -13.53 -15.36 -17.36
C ALA A 26 -14.01 -15.72 -15.95
N ARG A 27 -14.95 -16.67 -15.82
CA ARG A 27 -15.42 -17.17 -14.51
C ARG A 27 -14.33 -17.84 -13.70
N ILE A 28 -13.44 -18.63 -14.32
CA ILE A 28 -12.26 -19.22 -13.65
C ILE A 28 -11.34 -18.15 -13.10
N SER A 29 -11.09 -17.09 -13.87
CA SER A 29 -10.23 -15.98 -13.46
C SER A 29 -10.79 -15.24 -12.25
N GLU A 30 -12.10 -14.95 -12.27
CA GLU A 30 -12.81 -14.32 -11.16
C GLU A 30 -12.88 -15.23 -9.91
N ALA A 31 -13.17 -16.51 -10.09
CA ALA A 31 -13.19 -17.49 -9.00
C ALA A 31 -11.83 -17.58 -8.30
N ARG A 32 -10.73 -17.54 -9.07
CA ARG A 32 -9.37 -17.51 -8.51
C ARG A 32 -9.13 -16.23 -7.71
N LEU A 33 -9.57 -15.06 -8.19
CA LEU A 33 -9.42 -13.80 -7.45
C LEU A 33 -10.15 -13.86 -6.11
N ARG A 34 -11.39 -14.37 -6.09
CA ARG A 34 -12.16 -14.54 -4.85
C ARG A 34 -11.55 -15.56 -3.90
N ALA A 35 -11.04 -16.66 -4.43
CA ALA A 35 -10.32 -17.65 -3.62
C ALA A 35 -9.09 -17.02 -2.96
N GLN A 36 -8.36 -16.15 -3.68
CA GLN A 36 -7.26 -15.39 -3.11
C GLN A 36 -7.76 -14.43 -2.02
N THR A 37 -8.82 -13.66 -2.27
CA THR A 37 -9.41 -12.75 -1.27
C THR A 37 -9.85 -13.48 0.00
N LEU A 38 -10.48 -14.65 -0.12
CA LEU A 38 -10.88 -15.48 1.02
C LEU A 38 -9.66 -15.99 1.80
N SER A 39 -8.60 -16.41 1.10
CA SER A 39 -7.33 -16.77 1.73
C SER A 39 -6.74 -15.59 2.49
N ASP A 40 -6.70 -14.41 1.86
CA ASP A 40 -6.14 -13.18 2.45
C ASP A 40 -6.93 -12.75 3.69
N LEU A 41 -8.26 -12.83 3.65
CA LEU A 41 -9.12 -12.56 4.82
C LEU A 41 -8.89 -13.58 5.94
N GLY A 42 -8.67 -14.86 5.59
CA GLY A 42 -8.30 -15.90 6.54
C GLY A 42 -6.97 -15.62 7.23
N ASP A 43 -5.96 -15.25 6.46
CA ASP A 43 -4.64 -14.88 6.98
C ASP A 43 -4.73 -13.62 7.87
N GLN A 44 -5.44 -12.58 7.43
CA GLN A 44 -5.67 -11.36 8.22
C GLN A 44 -6.38 -11.63 9.55
N LEU A 45 -7.36 -12.54 9.56
CA LEU A 45 -8.06 -12.95 10.77
C LEU A 45 -7.09 -13.61 11.76
N ILE A 46 -6.22 -14.50 11.27
CA ILE A 46 -5.19 -15.15 12.09
C ILE A 46 -4.21 -14.10 12.62
N ASP A 47 -3.69 -13.23 11.75
CA ASP A 47 -2.73 -12.17 12.10
C ASP A 47 -3.26 -11.23 13.19
N HIS A 48 -4.54 -10.87 13.13
CA HIS A 48 -5.21 -10.05 14.14
C HIS A 48 -5.15 -10.70 15.53
N TYR A 49 -5.44 -12.01 15.61
CA TYR A 49 -5.40 -12.73 16.88
C TYR A 49 -3.99 -13.08 17.34
N VAL A 50 -3.05 -13.33 16.42
CA VAL A 50 -1.62 -13.45 16.74
C VAL A 50 -1.12 -12.15 17.37
N SER A 51 -1.45 -10.99 16.78
CA SER A 51 -1.07 -9.67 17.32
C SER A 51 -1.65 -9.43 18.71
N LYS A 52 -2.94 -9.73 18.92
CA LYS A 52 -3.57 -9.65 20.26
C LYS A 52 -2.90 -10.59 21.27
N ALA A 53 -2.63 -11.83 20.89
CA ALA A 53 -1.96 -12.81 21.75
C ALA A 53 -0.56 -12.31 22.16
N LYS A 54 0.19 -11.74 21.21
CA LYS A 54 1.49 -11.11 21.48
C LYS A 54 1.40 -9.94 22.46
N GLN A 55 0.38 -9.09 22.34
CA GLN A 55 0.17 -7.94 23.25
C GLN A 55 -0.08 -8.37 24.70
N VAL A 56 -0.81 -9.47 24.92
CA VAL A 56 -1.08 -10.02 26.26
C VAL A 56 0.03 -10.94 26.78
N GLY A 57 1.16 -11.01 26.07
CA GLY A 57 2.38 -11.69 26.53
C GLY A 57 2.58 -13.12 26.02
N ALA A 58 1.75 -13.63 25.11
CA ALA A 58 1.91 -14.99 24.59
C ALA A 58 3.26 -15.19 23.89
N SER A 59 3.86 -16.35 24.10
CA SER A 59 5.07 -16.79 23.44
C SER A 59 4.80 -17.29 22.02
N TRP A 60 5.84 -17.29 21.18
CA TRP A 60 5.74 -17.84 19.82
C TRP A 60 5.54 -19.36 19.79
N THR A 61 5.86 -20.06 20.88
CA THR A 61 5.58 -21.49 21.01
C THR A 61 4.07 -21.70 21.18
N GLU A 62 3.44 -20.99 22.12
CA GLU A 62 2.00 -21.07 22.37
C GLU A 62 1.17 -20.66 21.13
N ILE A 63 1.63 -19.63 20.41
CA ILE A 63 0.98 -19.21 19.17
C ILE A 63 1.10 -20.31 18.10
N GLY A 64 2.28 -20.90 17.92
CA GLY A 64 2.50 -21.98 16.96
C GLY A 64 1.61 -23.19 17.24
N ASP A 65 1.54 -23.61 18.51
CA ASP A 65 0.69 -24.73 18.94
C ASP A 65 -0.80 -24.44 18.65
N ALA A 66 -1.26 -23.19 18.85
CA ALA A 66 -2.65 -22.80 18.62
C ALA A 66 -3.07 -22.80 17.14
N ILE A 67 -2.14 -22.44 16.23
CA ILE A 67 -2.40 -22.41 14.78
C ILE A 67 -1.94 -23.69 14.06
N GLY A 68 -1.43 -24.68 14.80
CA GLY A 68 -1.01 -25.97 14.26
C GLY A 68 0.25 -25.92 13.41
N VAL A 69 1.14 -24.95 13.63
CA VAL A 69 2.44 -24.86 12.93
C VAL A 69 3.61 -24.78 13.92
N SER A 70 4.83 -25.08 13.45
CA SER A 70 6.02 -24.96 14.30
C SER A 70 6.23 -23.50 14.76
N LYS A 71 6.89 -23.29 15.92
CA LYS A 71 7.30 -21.95 16.39
C LYS A 71 7.99 -21.14 15.29
N GLN A 72 8.88 -21.77 14.53
CA GLN A 72 9.62 -21.12 13.45
C GLN A 72 8.70 -20.77 12.27
N ALA A 73 7.75 -21.63 11.93
CA ALA A 73 6.74 -21.34 10.92
C ALA A 73 5.80 -20.22 11.37
N ALA A 74 5.36 -20.21 12.65
CA ALA A 74 4.57 -19.12 13.22
C ALA A 74 5.33 -17.80 13.19
N GLN A 75 6.61 -17.81 13.57
CA GLN A 75 7.47 -16.62 13.53
C GLN A 75 7.75 -16.13 12.12
N GLN A 76 7.95 -17.01 11.14
CA GLN A 76 8.21 -16.60 9.76
C GLN A 76 6.94 -16.11 9.06
N ARG A 77 5.79 -16.71 9.35
CA ARG A 77 4.50 -16.40 8.74
C ARG A 77 3.87 -15.13 9.32
N HIS A 78 4.12 -14.86 10.60
CA HIS A 78 3.62 -13.69 11.34
C HIS A 78 4.75 -12.74 11.75
N ALA A 79 5.93 -12.85 11.14
CA ALA A 79 6.88 -11.75 11.16
C ALA A 79 6.18 -10.55 10.51
N PRO A 80 6.29 -9.34 11.09
CA PRO A 80 5.81 -8.13 10.48
C PRO A 80 6.13 -8.11 8.99
N GLY A 81 5.09 -8.16 8.16
CA GLY A 81 5.27 -7.92 6.73
C GLY A 81 5.98 -6.59 6.54
N PRO A 82 6.73 -6.39 5.44
CA PRO A 82 7.52 -5.17 5.23
C PRO A 82 6.70 -3.87 5.35
N PHE A 83 5.37 -3.96 5.23
CA PHE A 83 4.41 -2.86 5.31
C PHE A 83 3.29 -3.08 6.34
N GLU A 84 3.50 -3.89 7.39
CA GLU A 84 2.48 -4.14 8.42
C GLU A 84 2.00 -2.83 9.10
N ARG A 85 2.95 -1.94 9.43
CA ARG A 85 2.66 -0.63 10.03
C ARG A 85 2.05 0.38 9.06
N TYR A 86 1.92 0.07 7.78
CA TYR A 86 1.38 1.00 6.79
C TYR A 86 -0.15 1.01 6.89
N THR A 87 -0.79 2.14 6.61
CA THR A 87 -2.27 2.16 6.55
C THR A 87 -2.78 1.40 5.32
N ASN A 88 -4.06 1.05 5.28
CA ASN A 88 -4.66 0.39 4.11
C ASN A 88 -4.47 1.22 2.82
N LEU A 89 -4.71 2.53 2.90
CA LEU A 89 -4.50 3.45 1.77
C LEU A 89 -3.03 3.46 1.31
N ASN A 90 -2.09 3.47 2.26
CA ASN A 90 -0.67 3.48 1.91
C ASN A 90 -0.21 2.13 1.32
N ARG A 91 -0.69 1.00 1.85
CA ARG A 91 -0.47 -0.32 1.24
C ARG A 91 -1.02 -0.38 -0.18
N HIS A 92 -2.22 0.15 -0.41
CA HIS A 92 -2.80 0.21 -1.74
C HIS A 92 -1.95 1.07 -2.68
N SER A 93 -1.45 2.23 -2.24
CA SER A 93 -0.54 3.06 -3.05
C SER A 93 0.74 2.32 -3.48
N ILE A 94 1.25 1.40 -2.66
CA ILE A 94 2.42 0.56 -3.01
C ILE A 94 2.06 -0.49 -4.06
N VAL A 95 0.85 -1.07 -4.00
CA VAL A 95 0.35 -1.97 -5.05
C VAL A 95 0.21 -1.21 -6.36
N LEU A 96 -0.37 -0.01 -6.34
CA LEU A 96 -0.50 0.85 -7.51
C LEU A 96 0.87 1.26 -8.10
N ALA A 97 1.88 1.49 -7.26
CA ALA A 97 3.25 1.74 -7.71
C ALA A 97 3.86 0.51 -8.43
N GLN A 98 3.56 -0.70 -7.96
CA GLN A 98 3.98 -1.93 -8.61
C GLN A 98 3.24 -2.15 -9.94
N GLU A 99 1.95 -1.84 -10.00
CA GLU A 99 1.16 -1.87 -11.23
C GLU A 99 1.68 -0.86 -12.25
N ALA A 100 2.00 0.36 -11.82
CA ALA A 100 2.64 1.37 -12.68
C ALA A 100 3.94 0.84 -13.30
N ALA A 101 4.84 0.26 -12.50
CA ALA A 101 6.08 -0.33 -13.01
C ALA A 101 5.79 -1.42 -14.07
N ARG A 102 4.75 -2.25 -13.86
CA ARG A 102 4.34 -3.26 -14.84
C ARG A 102 3.76 -2.66 -16.12
N THR A 103 2.87 -1.68 -16.01
CA THR A 103 2.25 -0.99 -17.15
C THR A 103 3.31 -0.35 -18.05
N HIS A 104 4.32 0.29 -17.44
CA HIS A 104 5.46 0.86 -18.16
C HIS A 104 6.57 -0.15 -18.48
N LYS A 105 6.40 -1.42 -18.13
CA LYS A 105 7.37 -2.51 -18.37
C LYS A 105 8.76 -2.24 -17.76
N HIS A 106 8.80 -1.57 -16.62
CA HIS A 106 10.00 -1.33 -15.83
C HIS A 106 10.27 -2.48 -14.86
N ASP A 107 11.49 -3.02 -14.88
CA ASP A 107 11.91 -4.21 -14.13
C ASP A 107 12.16 -3.95 -12.64
N SER A 108 11.99 -2.70 -12.22
CA SER A 108 12.19 -2.25 -10.85
C SER A 108 11.25 -1.10 -10.49
N ILE A 109 10.86 -1.05 -9.21
CA ILE A 109 9.99 0.01 -8.68
C ILE A 109 10.89 1.15 -8.18
N GLY A 110 10.85 2.29 -8.87
CA GLY A 110 11.53 3.53 -8.46
C GLY A 110 10.64 4.48 -7.67
N THR A 111 11.19 5.64 -7.32
CA THR A 111 10.48 6.66 -6.53
C THR A 111 9.34 7.32 -7.30
N GLU A 112 9.49 7.50 -8.60
CA GLU A 112 8.45 8.02 -9.50
C GLU A 112 7.25 7.08 -9.60
N HIS A 113 7.48 5.76 -9.51
CA HIS A 113 6.41 4.79 -9.42
C HIS A 113 5.67 4.89 -8.07
N LEU A 114 6.41 5.06 -6.97
CA LEU A 114 5.81 5.31 -5.65
C LEU A 114 4.98 6.59 -5.67
N LEU A 115 5.47 7.66 -6.30
CA LEU A 115 4.74 8.91 -6.44
C LEU A 115 3.48 8.75 -7.29
N LEU A 116 3.54 8.00 -8.40
CA LEU A 116 2.36 7.66 -9.21
C LEU A 116 1.35 6.81 -8.42
N GLY A 117 1.83 5.89 -7.60
CA GLY A 117 1.01 5.08 -6.71
C GLY A 117 0.29 5.92 -5.66
N LEU A 118 0.93 6.95 -5.10
CA LEU A 118 0.28 7.91 -4.20
C LEU A 118 -0.79 8.74 -4.93
N LEU A 119 -0.52 9.17 -6.16
CA LEU A 119 -1.50 9.86 -7.01
C LEU A 119 -2.69 8.96 -7.38
N GLY A 120 -2.47 7.64 -7.46
CA GLY A 120 -3.52 6.65 -7.72
C GLY A 120 -4.42 6.32 -6.51
N GLU A 121 -4.19 6.93 -5.35
CA GLU A 121 -5.00 6.74 -4.13
C GLU A 121 -5.72 8.05 -3.73
N PRO A 122 -6.85 8.41 -4.37
CA PRO A 122 -7.54 9.69 -4.16
C PRO A 122 -8.05 9.95 -2.75
N LYS A 123 -8.16 8.90 -1.92
CA LYS A 123 -8.60 9.02 -0.51
C LYS A 123 -7.42 9.29 0.44
N GLY A 124 -6.18 9.25 -0.08
CA GLY A 124 -4.98 9.47 0.70
C GLY A 124 -4.65 10.95 0.87
N LEU A 125 -4.12 11.33 2.04
CA LEU A 125 -3.67 12.70 2.29
C LEU A 125 -2.56 13.15 1.31
N ALA A 126 -1.68 12.25 0.89
CA ALA A 126 -0.68 12.57 -0.13
C ALA A 126 -1.31 13.06 -1.45
N TYR A 127 -2.39 12.42 -1.91
CA TYR A 127 -3.10 12.83 -3.10
C TYR A 127 -3.67 14.25 -2.93
N GLU A 128 -4.37 14.48 -1.82
CA GLU A 128 -4.98 15.78 -1.53
C GLU A 128 -3.94 16.91 -1.50
N VAL A 129 -2.80 16.68 -0.84
CA VAL A 129 -1.69 17.66 -0.78
C VAL A 129 -1.11 17.92 -2.17
N LEU A 130 -0.89 16.88 -2.97
CA LEU A 130 -0.38 17.02 -4.35
C LEU A 130 -1.34 17.86 -5.20
N VAL A 131 -2.62 17.48 -5.22
CA VAL A 131 -3.64 18.12 -6.06
C VAL A 131 -3.95 19.55 -5.57
N ALA A 132 -3.95 19.80 -4.26
CA ALA A 132 -4.18 21.13 -3.72
C ALA A 132 -3.07 22.11 -4.12
N LYS A 133 -1.80 21.66 -4.13
CA LYS A 133 -0.66 22.51 -4.52
C LYS A 133 -0.67 22.83 -6.03
N THR A 134 -1.00 21.85 -6.86
CA THR A 134 -0.93 21.98 -8.32
C THR A 134 -2.24 22.43 -8.96
N GLU A 135 -3.33 22.47 -8.18
CA GLU A 135 -4.71 22.71 -8.61
C GLU A 135 -5.20 21.74 -9.71
N SER A 136 -4.49 20.63 -9.93
CA SER A 136 -4.77 19.70 -11.03
C SER A 136 -4.07 18.36 -10.82
N GLU A 137 -4.86 17.28 -10.74
CA GLU A 137 -4.34 15.90 -10.77
C GLU A 137 -3.60 15.62 -12.08
N GLN A 138 -4.14 16.06 -13.21
CA GLN A 138 -3.54 15.82 -14.53
C GLN A 138 -2.14 16.44 -14.62
N ARG A 139 -1.95 17.66 -14.08
CA ARG A 139 -0.62 18.29 -14.04
C ARG A 139 0.40 17.47 -13.24
N VAL A 140 -0.01 16.86 -12.13
CA VAL A 140 0.86 15.97 -11.34
C VAL A 140 1.18 14.71 -12.15
N ARG A 141 0.15 14.11 -12.77
CA ARG A 141 0.29 12.91 -13.59
C ARG A 141 1.26 13.13 -14.75
N ASP A 142 1.07 14.20 -15.51
CA ASP A 142 1.91 14.55 -16.66
C ASP A 142 3.36 14.75 -16.24
N ALA A 143 3.62 15.46 -15.13
CA ALA A 143 4.97 15.66 -14.62
C ALA A 143 5.66 14.36 -14.19
N ILE A 144 4.89 13.41 -13.64
CA ILE A 144 5.42 12.08 -13.29
C ILE A 144 5.70 11.27 -14.56
N GLU A 145 4.76 11.24 -15.50
CA GLU A 145 4.86 10.45 -16.73
C GLU A 145 5.98 10.95 -17.65
N GLU A 146 6.20 12.27 -17.72
CA GLU A 146 7.32 12.87 -18.47
C GLU A 146 8.69 12.49 -17.88
N ALA A 147 8.76 12.30 -16.56
CA ALA A 147 9.98 11.92 -15.86
C ALA A 147 10.23 10.40 -15.81
N LEU A 148 9.27 9.57 -16.27
CA LEU A 148 9.46 8.13 -16.33
C LEU A 148 10.51 7.76 -17.39
N PRO A 149 11.34 6.73 -17.14
CA PRO A 149 12.18 6.19 -18.19
C PRO A 149 11.32 5.64 -19.34
N PRO A 150 11.89 5.53 -20.56
CA PRO A 150 11.19 4.91 -21.68
C PRO A 150 10.72 3.50 -21.32
N ALA A 151 9.53 3.15 -21.80
CA ALA A 151 8.95 1.84 -21.52
C ALA A 151 9.88 0.71 -22.01
N GLY A 152 9.96 -0.36 -21.21
CA GLY A 152 10.73 -1.55 -21.57
C GLY A 152 10.14 -2.29 -22.78
N GLU A 153 10.94 -3.13 -23.43
CA GLU A 153 10.50 -3.87 -24.63
C GLU A 153 9.59 -5.06 -24.29
N LYS A 154 9.80 -5.72 -23.14
CA LYS A 154 9.19 -7.00 -22.80
C LYS A 154 8.24 -6.87 -21.60
N ALA A 155 7.12 -7.59 -21.65
CA ALA A 155 6.24 -7.75 -20.51
C ALA A 155 6.97 -8.52 -19.40
N LEU A 156 6.88 -8.00 -18.18
CA LEU A 156 7.56 -8.58 -17.02
C LEU A 156 6.69 -9.65 -16.36
N ARG A 157 7.34 -10.74 -15.93
CA ARG A 157 6.71 -11.83 -15.16
C ARG A 157 7.45 -11.99 -13.84
N GLY A 158 6.70 -12.20 -12.76
CA GLY A 158 7.26 -12.46 -11.43
C GLY A 158 7.38 -11.22 -10.54
N HIS A 159 8.26 -11.34 -9.54
CA HIS A 159 8.50 -10.31 -8.53
C HIS A 159 9.35 -9.16 -9.10
N ILE A 160 8.94 -7.92 -8.79
CA ILE A 160 9.63 -6.69 -9.19
C ILE A 160 10.17 -6.05 -7.92
N ALA A 161 11.48 -5.79 -7.87
CA ALA A 161 12.15 -5.27 -6.68
C ALA A 161 12.15 -3.73 -6.67
N PHE A 162 12.18 -3.14 -5.47
CA PHE A 162 12.43 -1.71 -5.32
C PHE A 162 13.89 -1.35 -5.64
N ARG A 163 14.07 -0.24 -6.35
CA ARG A 163 15.40 0.40 -6.54
C ARG A 163 15.95 0.91 -5.19
N PRO A 164 17.28 1.07 -5.04
CA PRO A 164 17.89 1.54 -3.79
C PRO A 164 17.27 2.82 -3.23
N GLU A 165 17.06 3.83 -4.08
CA GLU A 165 16.44 5.11 -3.73
C GLU A 165 14.96 4.97 -3.29
N ALA A 166 14.23 4.00 -3.84
CA ALA A 166 12.86 3.72 -3.41
C ALA A 166 12.83 3.04 -2.04
N LYS A 167 13.77 2.14 -1.75
CA LYS A 167 13.95 1.55 -0.41
C LYS A 167 14.34 2.62 0.61
N GLU A 168 15.19 3.56 0.20
CA GLU A 168 15.55 4.70 1.03
C GLU A 168 14.34 5.57 1.35
N ALA A 169 13.53 5.93 0.34
CA ALA A 169 12.30 6.71 0.52
C ALA A 169 11.32 6.03 1.49
N ILE A 170 11.16 4.70 1.39
CA ILE A 170 10.38 3.89 2.34
C ILE A 170 10.94 4.00 3.76
N GLY A 171 12.27 3.96 3.91
CA GLY A 171 12.95 4.19 5.20
C GLY A 171 12.71 5.60 5.74
N GLN A 172 12.75 6.61 4.87
CA GLN A 172 12.46 8.00 5.23
C GLN A 172 10.98 8.20 5.61
N ALA A 173 10.05 7.48 4.98
CA ALA A 173 8.64 7.52 5.33
C ALA A 173 8.39 7.04 6.76
N ARG A 174 9.05 5.94 7.16
CA ARG A 174 9.01 5.44 8.54
C ARG A 174 9.58 6.44 9.54
N ARG A 175 10.68 7.12 9.17
CA ARG A 175 11.24 8.20 9.98
C ARG A 175 10.28 9.39 10.10
N ALA A 176 9.65 9.80 9.00
CA ALA A 176 8.66 10.88 9.02
C ALA A 176 7.46 10.56 9.92
N ALA A 177 6.98 9.32 9.90
CA ALA A 177 5.93 8.87 10.83
C ALA A 177 6.37 8.96 12.29
N ALA A 178 7.58 8.48 12.62
CA ALA A 178 8.13 8.58 13.96
C ALA A 178 8.35 10.04 14.41
N ASP A 179 8.85 10.90 13.52
CA ASP A 179 9.05 12.34 13.77
C ASP A 179 7.74 13.06 14.12
N LEU A 180 6.61 12.57 13.58
CA LEU A 180 5.26 13.07 13.86
C LEU A 180 4.56 12.33 15.02
N GLY A 181 5.23 11.38 15.67
CA GLY A 181 4.68 10.60 16.79
C GLY A 181 3.67 9.54 16.38
N HIS A 182 3.69 9.08 15.13
CA HIS A 182 2.78 8.05 14.61
C HIS A 182 3.43 6.67 14.62
N ASP A 183 2.71 5.68 15.16
CA ASP A 183 3.11 4.26 15.12
C ASP A 183 2.75 3.56 13.80
N TRP A 184 2.10 4.29 12.89
CA TRP A 184 1.64 3.85 11.57
C TRP A 184 2.18 4.75 10.47
N VAL A 185 2.27 4.24 9.25
CA VAL A 185 2.78 4.96 8.07
C VAL A 185 1.65 5.18 7.06
N GLY A 186 1.14 6.41 7.02
CA GLY A 186 0.17 6.89 6.01
C GLY A 186 0.80 7.33 4.70
N THR A 187 -0.05 7.67 3.71
CA THR A 187 0.40 8.11 2.38
C THR A 187 1.21 9.40 2.46
N GLU A 188 0.84 10.32 3.34
CA GLU A 188 1.54 11.56 3.63
C GLU A 188 2.97 11.33 4.13
N HIS A 189 3.20 10.28 4.90
CA HIS A 189 4.54 9.93 5.37
C HIS A 189 5.38 9.40 4.21
N THR A 190 4.79 8.61 3.31
CA THR A 190 5.45 8.18 2.08
C THR A 190 5.82 9.37 1.21
N LEU A 191 4.93 10.37 1.06
CA LEU A 191 5.20 11.60 0.33
C LEU A 191 6.37 12.40 0.95
N LEU A 192 6.40 12.54 2.27
CA LEU A 192 7.52 13.13 3.01
C LEU A 192 8.82 12.32 2.86
N GLY A 193 8.71 11.00 2.77
CA GLY A 193 9.84 10.12 2.53
C GLY A 193 10.45 10.31 1.15
N LEU A 194 9.61 10.47 0.12
CA LEU A 194 10.03 10.66 -1.27
C LEU A 194 10.80 11.98 -1.47
N ILE A 195 10.29 13.09 -0.94
CA ILE A 195 10.94 14.40 -1.13
C ILE A 195 12.32 14.49 -0.45
N ARG A 196 12.56 13.68 0.59
CA ARG A 196 13.82 13.64 1.35
C ARG A 196 14.95 12.89 0.62
N VAL A 197 14.65 12.13 -0.43
CA VAL A 197 15.67 11.47 -1.25
C VAL A 197 16.03 12.40 -2.41
N GLU A 198 16.84 13.42 -2.12
CA GLU A 198 17.03 14.63 -2.96
C GLU A 198 17.39 14.36 -4.43
N GLU A 199 18.18 13.30 -4.67
CA GLU A 199 18.66 12.88 -5.99
C GLU A 199 17.71 11.93 -6.74
N SER A 200 16.56 11.60 -6.14
CA SER A 200 15.58 10.71 -6.76
C SER A 200 14.70 11.43 -7.80
N PRO A 201 14.18 10.70 -8.81
CA PRO A 201 13.20 11.25 -9.73
C PRO A 201 11.98 11.87 -9.04
N ALA A 202 11.42 11.24 -7.99
CA ALA A 202 10.26 11.80 -7.28
C ALA A 202 10.59 13.13 -6.61
N ALA A 203 11.75 13.26 -5.97
CA ALA A 203 12.15 14.52 -5.33
C ALA A 203 12.33 15.64 -6.37
N ARG A 204 12.86 15.34 -7.56
CA ARG A 204 12.91 16.30 -8.67
C ARG A 204 11.51 16.73 -9.12
N ILE A 205 10.63 15.78 -9.43
CA ILE A 205 9.25 16.06 -9.83
C ILE A 205 8.54 16.94 -8.79
N LEU A 206 8.65 16.61 -7.50
CA LEU A 206 8.04 17.40 -6.43
C LEU A 206 8.59 18.83 -6.38
N ARG A 207 9.90 19.02 -6.56
CA ARG A 207 10.50 20.36 -6.63
C ARG A 207 10.02 21.15 -7.85
N ASP A 208 9.91 20.49 -9.00
CA ASP A 208 9.44 21.11 -10.24
C ASP A 208 7.94 21.51 -10.15
N LEU A 209 7.16 20.76 -9.36
CA LEU A 209 5.79 21.09 -8.97
C LEU A 209 5.69 22.14 -7.85
N GLY A 210 6.83 22.68 -7.38
CA GLY A 210 6.90 23.77 -6.41
C GLY A 210 6.86 23.36 -4.94
N PHE A 211 7.10 22.09 -4.62
CA PHE A 211 7.25 21.64 -3.24
C PHE A 211 8.68 21.83 -2.72
N THR A 212 8.80 22.24 -1.47
CA THR A 212 10.04 22.10 -0.70
C THR A 212 9.85 21.12 0.47
N PRO A 213 10.91 20.45 0.96
CA PRO A 213 10.78 19.52 2.09
C PRO A 213 10.14 20.14 3.34
N ASP A 214 10.53 21.37 3.67
CA ASP A 214 10.04 22.07 4.86
C ASP A 214 8.59 22.49 4.72
N GLU A 215 8.22 23.05 3.57
CA GLU A 215 6.83 23.43 3.27
C GLU A 215 5.92 22.20 3.26
N LEU A 216 6.31 21.13 2.58
CA LEU A 216 5.52 19.90 2.52
C LEU A 216 5.32 19.30 3.91
N ARG A 217 6.35 19.33 4.76
CA ARG A 217 6.24 18.90 6.16
C ARG A 217 5.22 19.71 6.94
N GLU A 218 5.24 21.04 6.81
CA GLU A 218 4.34 21.91 7.53
C GLU A 218 2.89 21.79 7.03
N THR A 219 2.70 21.66 5.71
CA THR A 219 1.39 21.38 5.11
C THR A 219 0.82 20.06 5.66
N VAL A 220 1.59 18.98 5.64
CA VAL A 220 1.14 17.68 6.17
C VAL A 220 0.81 17.78 7.67
N ARG A 221 1.66 18.45 8.46
CA ARG A 221 1.42 18.66 9.90
C ARG A 221 0.10 19.40 10.16
N THR A 222 -0.16 20.45 9.39
CA THR A 222 -1.37 21.27 9.49
C THR A 222 -2.62 20.46 9.12
N GLU A 223 -2.58 19.71 8.02
CA GLU A 223 -3.70 18.88 7.59
C GLU A 223 -4.05 17.77 8.60
N ILE A 224 -3.03 17.12 9.18
CA ILE A 224 -3.24 16.14 10.25
C ILE A 224 -3.91 16.79 11.45
N ALA A 225 -3.43 17.96 11.89
CA ALA A 225 -4.00 18.67 13.04
C ALA A 225 -5.47 19.06 12.79
N THR A 226 -5.78 19.60 11.61
CA THR A 226 -7.16 19.96 11.20
C THR A 226 -8.10 18.76 11.26
N ARG A 227 -7.67 17.60 10.75
CA ARG A 227 -8.49 16.37 10.75
C ARG A 227 -8.70 15.80 12.13
N LEU A 228 -7.72 15.93 13.04
CA LEU A 228 -7.88 15.51 14.43
C LEU A 228 -8.87 16.41 15.17
N ALA A 229 -8.82 17.73 14.96
CA ALA A 229 -9.79 18.66 15.52
C ALA A 229 -11.21 18.34 15.04
N ALA A 230 -11.40 18.12 13.73
CA ALA A 230 -12.70 17.77 13.15
C ALA A 230 -13.30 16.45 13.65
N ARG A 231 -12.47 15.53 14.16
CA ARG A 231 -12.90 14.26 14.77
C ARG A 231 -13.21 14.38 16.26
N GLY A 232 -12.66 15.37 16.95
CA GLY A 232 -12.92 15.62 18.37
C GLY A 232 -14.24 16.34 18.64
N ASP A 233 -14.81 16.98 17.61
CA ASP A 233 -16.09 17.70 17.64
C ASP A 233 -17.31 16.82 17.27
N GLN A 234 -17.14 15.50 17.12
CA GLN A 234 -18.19 14.50 16.83
C GLN A 234 -18.34 13.49 17.98
#